data_AF-A0A949D4Q0-F1
#
_entry.id   AF-A0A949D4Q0-F1
#
_cell.length_a   1.000
_cell.length_b   1.000
_cell.length_c   1.000
_cell.angle_alpha   90.00
_cell.angle_beta   90.00
_cell.angle_gamma   90.00
#
_symmetry.space_group_name_H-M   'P 1'
#
loop_
_entity.id
_entity.type
_entity.pdbx_description
1 polymer ?
#
loop_
_entity_poly.entity_id
_entity_poly.type
_entity_poly.pdbx_seq_one_letter_code
_entity_poly.pdbx_strand_id
1 'polypeptide(L)'
;MSDKHLSTQYDAELSAISNQVMHMGGLAESQVAQAIYALTRLSAETAERVLDTENKVNQLEMEIDSELSTIIARRQPTARDLRLLVAISKMIANLERVGDEAARIARTVKRLIDSG
;
A
#
# COMPACT_ATOMS: atom_id res chain seq x y z
N MET A 1 -10.69 -10.04 34.56
CA MET A 1 -9.89 -10.84 33.60
C MET A 1 -10.25 -10.58 32.14
N SER A 2 -11.45 -10.04 31.82
CA SER A 2 -11.88 -9.70 30.45
C SER A 2 -11.04 -8.61 29.77
N ASP A 3 -10.67 -7.54 30.50
CA ASP A 3 -9.96 -6.38 29.93
C ASP A 3 -8.59 -6.69 29.35
N LYS A 4 -7.87 -7.66 29.95
CA LYS A 4 -6.54 -8.06 29.47
C LYS A 4 -6.60 -8.76 28.12
N HIS A 5 -7.60 -9.63 27.90
CA HIS A 5 -7.78 -10.32 26.62
C HIS A 5 -8.25 -9.37 25.51
N LEU A 6 -9.13 -8.41 25.83
CA LEU A 6 -9.59 -7.37 24.90
C LEU A 6 -8.45 -6.47 24.41
N SER A 7 -7.53 -6.09 25.30
CA SER A 7 -6.32 -5.32 24.94
C SER A 7 -5.36 -6.15 24.09
N THR A 8 -5.08 -7.40 24.44
CA THR A 8 -4.15 -8.25 23.66
C THR A 8 -4.65 -8.48 22.23
N GLN A 9 -5.96 -8.66 22.05
CA GLN A 9 -6.53 -8.81 20.71
C GLN A 9 -6.47 -7.51 19.91
N TYR A 10 -6.60 -6.35 20.56
CA TYR A 10 -6.45 -5.06 19.89
C TYR A 10 -5.02 -4.84 19.39
N ASP A 11 -4.04 -5.13 20.25
CA ASP A 11 -2.63 -4.99 19.91
C ASP A 11 -2.23 -5.92 18.75
N ALA A 12 -2.83 -7.12 18.70
CA ALA A 12 -2.65 -8.05 17.59
C ALA A 12 -3.22 -7.51 16.26
N GLU A 13 -4.41 -6.90 16.29
CA GLU A 13 -5.02 -6.25 15.11
C GLU A 13 -4.16 -5.08 14.60
N LEU A 14 -3.67 -4.23 15.51
CA LEU A 14 -2.77 -3.12 15.16
C LEU A 14 -1.44 -3.61 14.57
N SER A 15 -0.91 -4.71 15.12
CA SER A 15 0.32 -5.32 14.61
C SER A 15 0.12 -5.93 13.22
N ALA A 16 -1.03 -6.56 12.96
CA ALA A 16 -1.38 -7.11 11.65
C ALA A 16 -1.45 -6.00 10.58
N ILE A 17 -2.16 -4.90 10.87
CA ILE A 17 -2.22 -3.74 9.97
C ILE A 17 -0.84 -3.17 9.72
N SER A 18 -0.04 -3.01 10.77
CA SER A 18 1.32 -2.47 10.62
C SER A 18 2.18 -3.33 9.68
N ASN A 19 2.04 -4.66 9.74
CA ASN A 19 2.73 -5.57 8.81
C ASN A 19 2.22 -5.44 7.37
N GLN A 20 0.91 -5.31 7.16
CA GLN A 20 0.34 -5.09 5.81
C GLN A 20 0.81 -3.78 5.21
N VAL A 21 0.84 -2.70 6.00
CA VAL A 21 1.36 -1.39 5.59
C VAL A 21 2.84 -1.50 5.19
N MET A 22 3.67 -2.18 6.00
CA MET A 22 5.08 -2.40 5.67
C MET A 22 5.24 -3.21 4.39
N HIS A 23 4.38 -4.21 4.17
CA HIS A 23 4.36 -4.98 2.94
C HIS A 23 4.00 -4.12 1.72
N MET A 24 2.92 -3.33 1.81
CA MET A 24 2.51 -2.38 0.77
C MET A 24 3.61 -1.36 0.46
N GLY A 25 4.30 -0.87 1.50
CA GLY A 25 5.45 0.03 1.35
C GLY A 25 6.61 -0.59 0.58
N GLY A 26 6.96 -1.84 0.88
CA GLY A 26 7.99 -2.58 0.14
C GLY A 26 7.61 -2.85 -1.32
N LEU A 27 6.33 -3.08 -1.61
CA LEU A 27 5.85 -3.21 -2.99
C LEU A 27 5.95 -1.89 -3.75
N ALA A 28 5.49 -0.78 -3.15
CA ALA A 28 5.59 0.55 -3.75
C ALA A 28 7.06 0.95 -4.02
N GLU A 29 7.97 0.68 -3.08
CA GLU A 29 9.42 0.90 -3.27
C GLU A 29 9.97 0.07 -4.44
N SER A 30 9.65 -1.23 -4.49
CA SER A 30 10.08 -2.12 -5.57
C SER A 30 9.54 -1.64 -6.93
N GLN A 31 8.29 -1.19 -6.96
CA GLN A 31 7.62 -0.71 -8.15
C GLN A 31 8.30 0.55 -8.71
N VAL A 32 8.67 1.50 -7.85
CA VAL A 32 9.44 2.69 -8.24
C VAL A 32 10.81 2.30 -8.82
N ALA A 33 11.53 1.40 -8.15
CA ALA A 33 12.84 0.95 -8.62
C ALA A 33 12.74 0.26 -10.00
N GLN A 34 11.72 -0.59 -10.19
CA GLN A 34 11.46 -1.27 -11.45
C GLN A 34 11.03 -0.29 -12.56
N ALA A 35 10.24 0.73 -12.24
CA ALA A 35 9.82 1.75 -13.22
C ALA A 35 11.02 2.54 -13.75
N ILE A 36 11.95 2.92 -12.87
CA ILE A 36 13.21 3.57 -13.25
C ILE A 36 14.07 2.63 -14.11
N TYR A 37 14.17 1.35 -13.73
CA TYR A 37 14.88 0.36 -14.54
C TYR A 37 14.26 0.21 -15.94
N ALA A 38 12.93 0.08 -16.01
CA ALA A 38 12.21 -0.04 -17.27
C ALA A 38 12.48 1.15 -18.19
N LEU A 39 12.46 2.37 -17.63
CA LEU A 39 12.73 3.59 -18.37
C LEU A 39 14.17 3.67 -18.88
N THR A 40 15.15 3.40 -18.02
CA THR A 40 16.57 3.51 -18.39
C THR A 40 17.03 2.42 -19.37
N ARG A 41 16.36 1.27 -19.38
CA ARG A 41 16.68 0.13 -20.25
C ARG A 41 15.71 -0.05 -21.41
N LEU A 42 14.68 0.79 -21.51
CA LEU A 42 13.56 0.60 -22.44
C LEU A 42 13.02 -0.84 -22.40
N SER A 43 12.85 -1.37 -21.18
CA SER A 43 12.41 -2.75 -20.97
C SER A 43 10.88 -2.81 -20.89
N ALA A 44 10.23 -3.27 -21.96
CA ALA A 44 8.79 -3.51 -21.99
C ALA A 44 8.34 -4.55 -20.95
N GLU A 45 9.15 -5.61 -20.75
CA GLU A 45 8.86 -6.65 -19.76
C GLU A 45 8.85 -6.09 -18.33
N THR A 46 9.83 -5.26 -17.98
CA THR A 46 9.86 -4.64 -16.64
C THR A 46 8.74 -3.63 -16.47
N ALA A 47 8.38 -2.89 -17.52
CA ALA A 47 7.22 -2.00 -17.49
C ALA A 47 5.92 -2.76 -17.22
N GLU A 48 5.74 -3.96 -17.79
CA GLU A 48 4.55 -4.79 -17.52
C GLU A 48 4.51 -5.22 -16.04
N ARG A 49 5.63 -5.68 -15.49
CA ARG A 49 5.70 -6.08 -14.06
C ARG A 49 5.38 -4.93 -13.10
N VAL A 50 5.70 -3.69 -13.46
CA VAL A 50 5.33 -2.50 -12.70
C VAL A 50 3.81 -2.32 -12.68
N LEU A 51 3.13 -2.55 -13.81
CA LEU A 51 1.67 -2.48 -13.90
C LEU A 51 0.98 -3.64 -13.17
N ASP A 52 1.56 -4.84 -13.17
CA ASP A 52 1.07 -5.95 -12.37
C ASP A 52 1.20 -5.69 -10.86
N THR A 53 2.30 -5.04 -10.46
CA THR A 53 2.54 -4.67 -9.05
C THR A 53 1.56 -3.59 -8.60
N GLU A 54 1.22 -2.64 -9.49
CA GLU A 54 0.22 -1.60 -9.22
C GLU A 54 -1.12 -2.18 -8.76
N ASN A 55 -1.60 -3.20 -9.45
CA ASN A 55 -2.85 -3.87 -9.08
C ASN A 55 -2.81 -4.47 -7.67
N LYS A 56 -1.64 -4.95 -7.22
CA LYS A 56 -1.45 -5.49 -5.87
C LYS A 56 -1.42 -4.39 -4.82
N VAL A 57 -0.78 -3.26 -5.11
CA VAL A 57 -0.75 -2.09 -4.22
C VAL A 57 -2.16 -1.56 -4.01
N ASN A 58 -2.94 -1.40 -5.08
CA ASN A 58 -4.35 -0.98 -5.00
C ASN A 58 -5.21 -1.96 -4.19
N GLN A 59 -5.03 -3.26 -4.40
CA GLN A 59 -5.77 -4.26 -3.64
C GLN A 59 -5.44 -4.20 -2.13
N LEU A 60 -4.16 -4.04 -1.78
CA LEU A 60 -3.74 -3.89 -0.37
C LEU A 60 -4.28 -2.61 0.26
N GLU A 61 -4.34 -1.50 -0.48
CA GLU A 61 -4.91 -0.24 0.02
C GLU A 61 -6.37 -0.45 0.45
N MET A 62 -7.19 -1.03 -0.42
CA MET A 62 -8.60 -1.32 -0.12
C MET A 62 -8.76 -2.29 1.07
N GLU A 63 -7.92 -3.33 1.13
CA GLU A 63 -7.94 -4.31 2.21
C GLU A 63 -7.64 -3.64 3.56
N ILE A 64 -6.55 -2.87 3.63
CA ILE A 64 -6.15 -2.19 4.87
C ILE A 64 -7.21 -1.16 5.27
N ASP A 65 -7.76 -0.37 4.35
CA ASP A 65 -8.77 0.65 4.67
C ASP A 65 -10.08 0.02 5.20
N SER A 66 -10.48 -1.12 4.63
CA SER A 66 -11.61 -1.92 5.12
C SER A 66 -11.38 -2.46 6.54
N GLU A 67 -10.18 -2.98 6.81
CA GLU A 67 -9.80 -3.46 8.15
C GLU A 67 -9.77 -2.32 9.18
N LEU A 68 -9.20 -1.17 8.83
CA LEU A 68 -9.20 0.03 9.66
C LEU A 68 -10.63 0.47 10.00
N SER A 69 -11.50 0.54 8.99
CA SER A 69 -12.91 0.91 9.16
C SER A 69 -13.63 -0.06 10.11
N THR A 70 -13.38 -1.36 9.96
CA THR A 70 -13.95 -2.40 10.82
C THR A 70 -13.50 -2.25 12.28
N ILE A 71 -12.21 -1.96 12.51
CA ILE A 71 -11.66 -1.77 13.85
C ILE A 71 -12.25 -0.53 14.50
N ILE A 72 -12.32 0.60 13.78
CA ILE A 72 -12.89 1.85 14.29
C ILE A 72 -14.36 1.63 14.68
N ALA A 73 -15.15 1.00 13.81
CA ALA A 73 -16.56 0.75 14.05
C ALA A 73 -16.81 -0.16 15.26
N ARG A 74 -16.02 -1.24 15.39
CA ARG A 74 -16.21 -2.25 16.43
C ARG A 74 -15.67 -1.83 17.79
N ARG A 75 -14.54 -1.12 17.83
CA ARG A 75 -13.82 -0.83 19.09
C ARG A 75 -14.01 0.59 19.61
N GLN A 76 -14.52 1.52 18.80
CA GLN A 76 -14.70 2.94 19.17
C GLN A 76 -13.48 3.51 19.91
N PRO A 77 -12.28 3.42 19.30
CA PRO A 77 -11.02 3.70 19.99
C PRO A 77 -10.96 5.14 20.51
N THR A 78 -10.28 5.32 21.64
CA THR A 78 -10.11 6.65 22.24
C THR A 78 -9.16 7.52 21.41
N ALA A 79 -9.11 8.81 21.71
CA ALA A 79 -8.47 9.83 20.87
C ALA A 79 -7.03 9.52 20.42
N ARG A 80 -6.21 8.84 21.25
CA ARG A 80 -4.83 8.47 20.87
C ARG A 80 -4.82 7.41 19.78
N ASP A 81 -5.61 6.37 19.97
CA ASP A 81 -5.65 5.20 19.09
C ASP A 81 -6.36 5.52 17.78
N LEU A 82 -7.44 6.31 17.84
CA LEU A 82 -8.11 6.81 16.65
C LEU A 82 -7.16 7.66 15.78
N ARG A 83 -6.31 8.51 16.39
CA ARG A 83 -5.31 9.27 15.64
C ARG A 83 -4.30 8.37 14.94
N LEU A 84 -3.89 7.26 15.55
CA LEU A 84 -2.99 6.29 14.93
C LEU A 84 -3.65 5.65 13.71
N LEU A 85 -4.89 5.15 13.85
CA LEU A 85 -5.62 4.52 12.74
C LEU A 85 -5.84 5.49 11.57
N VAL A 86 -6.19 6.75 11.86
CA VAL A 86 -6.32 7.81 10.83
C VAL A 86 -4.98 8.11 10.16
N ALA A 87 -3.87 8.11 10.90
CA ALA A 87 -2.54 8.29 10.33
C ALA A 87 -2.18 7.14 9.37
N ILE A 88 -2.54 5.90 9.72
CA ILE A 88 -2.33 4.74 8.85
C ILE A 88 -3.16 4.86 7.57
N SER A 89 -4.45 5.20 7.65
CA SER A 89 -5.31 5.41 6.47
C SER A 89 -4.72 6.46 5.50
N LYS A 90 -4.19 7.56 6.03
CA LYS A 90 -3.50 8.57 5.19
C LYS A 90 -2.19 8.05 4.58
N MET A 91 -1.47 7.19 5.30
CA MET A 91 -0.20 6.65 4.84
C MET A 91 -0.40 5.65 3.69
N ILE A 92 -1.37 4.75 3.79
CA ILE A 92 -1.65 3.79 2.69
C ILE A 92 -2.10 4.51 1.41
N ALA A 93 -2.92 5.56 1.53
CA ALA A 93 -3.30 6.39 0.38
C ALA A 93 -2.08 7.09 -0.26
N ASN A 94 -1.08 7.48 0.53
CA ASN A 94 0.16 8.02 -0.03
C ASN A 94 1.02 6.93 -0.71
N LEU A 95 1.02 5.70 -0.19
CA LEU A 95 1.73 4.58 -0.80
C LEU A 95 1.11 4.16 -2.13
N GLU A 96 -0.22 4.14 -2.22
CA GLU A 96 -0.95 3.93 -3.48
C GLU A 96 -0.53 4.95 -4.53
N ARG A 97 -0.57 6.25 -4.18
CA ARG A 97 -0.15 7.33 -5.09
C ARG A 97 1.29 7.19 -5.57
N VAL A 98 2.19 6.65 -4.75
CA VAL A 98 3.58 6.37 -5.17
C VAL A 98 3.61 5.28 -6.24
N GLY A 99 2.86 4.20 -6.04
CA GLY A 99 2.71 3.13 -7.03
C GLY A 99 2.12 3.66 -8.33
N ASP A 100 1.08 4.49 -8.22
CA ASP A 100 0.34 5.01 -9.35
C ASP A 100 1.21 5.92 -10.25
N GLU A 101 2.10 6.72 -9.65
CA GLU A 101 3.13 7.48 -10.37
C GLU A 101 4.20 6.56 -11.02
N ALA A 102 4.61 5.48 -10.35
CA ALA A 102 5.50 4.48 -10.96
C ALA A 102 4.84 3.78 -12.17
N ALA A 103 3.55 3.49 -12.08
CA ALA A 103 2.75 2.94 -13.18
C ALA A 103 2.64 3.93 -14.36
N ARG A 104 2.56 5.24 -14.11
CA ARG A 104 2.63 6.27 -15.17
C ARG A 104 3.96 6.26 -15.91
N ILE A 105 5.06 6.07 -15.20
CA ILE A 105 6.39 5.91 -15.82
C ILE A 105 6.38 4.68 -16.73
N ALA A 106 5.95 3.52 -16.24
CA ALA A 106 5.89 2.28 -17.03
C ALA A 106 5.01 2.41 -18.29
N ARG A 107 3.82 3.03 -18.19
CA ARG A 107 2.97 3.34 -19.35
C ARG A 107 3.69 4.23 -20.37
N THR A 108 4.50 5.17 -19.91
CA THR A 108 5.30 6.04 -20.78
C THR A 108 6.40 5.25 -21.49
N VAL A 109 7.08 4.33 -20.80
CA VAL A 109 8.07 3.43 -21.41
C VAL A 109 7.47 2.62 -22.56
N LYS A 110 6.31 1.98 -22.33
CA LYS A 110 5.61 1.23 -23.38
C LYS A 110 5.32 2.09 -24.61
N ARG A 111 4.77 3.29 -24.41
CA ARG A 111 4.52 4.25 -25.50
C ARG A 111 5.79 4.64 -26.26
N LEU A 112 6.91 4.87 -25.56
CA LEU A 112 8.18 5.22 -26.19
C LEU A 112 8.67 4.10 -27.10
N ILE A 113 8.57 2.85 -26.65
CA ILE A 113 8.95 1.66 -27.42
C ILE A 113 8.04 1.49 -28.64
N ASP A 114 6.73 1.68 -28.49
CA ASP A 114 5.77 1.53 -29.60
C ASP A 114 5.90 2.62 -30.66
N SER A 115 6.43 3.79 -30.28
CA SER A 115 6.58 4.97 -31.17
C SER A 115 7.94 5.09 -31.87
N GLY A 116 8.93 4.28 -31.47
CA GLY A 116 10.28 4.28 -32.02
C GLY A 116 10.53 3.13 -32.98
#